data_AF-A0A3N5V214-F1
#
_entry.id   AF-A0A3N5V214-F1
#
_cell.length_a   1.000
_cell.length_b   1.000
_cell.length_c   1.000
_cell.angle_alpha   90.00
_cell.angle_beta   90.00
_cell.angle_gamma   90.00
#
_symmetry.space_group_name_H-M   'P 1'
#
loop_
_entity.id
_entity.type
_entity.pdbx_description
1 polymer ?
#
loop_
_entity_poly.entity_id
_entity_poly.type
_entity_poly.pdbx_seq_one_letter_code
_entity_poly.pdbx_strand_id
1 'polypeptide(L)'
;QDFWTAFIMLILPQIPLTIGNACVGTADTCCTLFPQSSSLSKSKAGKFALTMGIANFPAGFFGAVPMCHGTGGLAAHYRFGARTGGAPVMIGAILVVMALAFGEFGFALLAMIPNSVLGVLLVFAGLELCPLVRSLKGNEEYFVALLITGIALAVPNMAWAFGIGIAVDLFIRKLRIKI
;
A
#
# COMPACT_ATOMS: atom_id res chain seq x y z
N GLN A 1 -26.37 3.77 6.81
CA GLN A 1 -25.41 4.59 7.59
C GLN A 1 -23.98 4.09 7.39
N ASP A 2 -23.77 2.77 7.39
CA ASP A 2 -22.45 2.15 7.27
C ASP A 2 -21.69 2.53 5.99
N PHE A 3 -22.37 2.75 4.86
CA PHE A 3 -21.75 3.19 3.61
C PHE A 3 -21.02 4.53 3.75
N TRP A 4 -21.64 5.53 4.38
CA TRP A 4 -21.03 6.86 4.54
C TRP A 4 -19.85 6.81 5.50
N THR A 5 -19.96 6.03 6.58
CA THR A 5 -18.86 5.81 7.51
C THR A 5 -17.68 5.14 6.81
N ALA A 6 -17.91 4.07 6.04
CA ALA A 6 -16.87 3.39 5.29
C ALA A 6 -16.24 4.31 4.22
N PHE A 7 -17.05 5.10 3.52
CA PHE A 7 -16.57 6.04 2.52
C PHE A 7 -15.64 7.10 3.11
N ILE A 8 -16.05 7.73 4.22
CA ILE A 8 -15.30 8.83 4.84
C ILE A 8 -14.10 8.33 5.65
N MET A 9 -14.26 7.22 6.37
CA MET A 9 -13.24 6.71 7.30
C MET A 9 -12.21 5.81 6.62
N LEU A 10 -12.56 5.14 5.52
CA LEU A 10 -11.70 4.15 4.87
C LEU A 10 -11.36 4.56 3.42
N ILE A 11 -12.37 4.80 2.58
CA ILE A 11 -12.14 4.96 1.13
C ILE A 11 -11.35 6.24 0.82
N LEU A 12 -11.79 7.40 1.32
CA LEU A 12 -11.13 8.69 1.08
C LEU A 12 -9.63 8.67 1.49
N PRO A 13 -9.27 8.25 2.72
CA PRO A 13 -7.85 8.14 3.10
C PRO A 13 -7.06 7.12 2.29
N GLN A 14 -7.70 6.04 1.85
CA GLN A 14 -7.03 4.95 1.14
C GLN A 14 -6.62 5.34 -0.28
N ILE A 15 -7.23 6.36 -0.90
CA ILE A 15 -6.88 6.86 -2.23
C ILE A 15 -5.40 7.29 -2.30
N PRO A 16 -4.94 8.30 -1.54
CA PRO A 16 -3.55 8.74 -1.60
C PRO A 16 -2.57 7.63 -1.19
N LEU A 17 -2.93 6.82 -0.19
CA LEU A 17 -2.10 5.70 0.27
C LEU A 17 -1.90 4.65 -0.83
N THR A 18 -2.97 4.29 -1.53
CA THR A 18 -2.95 3.29 -2.62
C THR A 18 -2.24 3.83 -3.85
N ILE A 19 -2.44 5.10 -4.20
CA ILE A 19 -1.72 5.71 -5.32
C ILE A 19 -0.22 5.75 -5.03
N GLY A 20 0.17 6.20 -3.83
CA GLY A 20 1.57 6.28 -3.43
C GLY A 20 2.23 4.91 -3.37
N ASN A 21 1.71 4.01 -2.54
CA ASN A 21 2.33 2.70 -2.32
C ASN A 21 2.02 1.72 -3.46
N ALA A 22 0.75 1.47 -3.77
CA ALA A 22 0.37 0.37 -4.65
C ALA A 22 0.52 0.67 -6.15
N CYS A 23 0.47 1.95 -6.57
CA CYS A 23 0.62 2.33 -7.97
C CYS A 23 2.04 2.84 -8.29
N VAL A 24 2.43 3.98 -7.70
CA VAL A 24 3.67 4.67 -8.03
C VAL A 24 4.87 3.92 -7.44
N GLY A 25 4.84 3.60 -6.14
CA GLY A 25 5.91 2.86 -5.46
C GLY A 25 6.15 1.47 -6.06
N THR A 26 5.08 0.73 -6.35
CA THR A 26 5.20 -0.57 -7.02
C THR A 26 5.83 -0.43 -8.41
N ALA A 27 5.43 0.57 -9.20
CA ALA A 27 6.00 0.80 -10.53
C ALA A 27 7.49 1.16 -10.47
N ASP A 28 7.87 2.05 -9.56
CA ASP A 28 9.26 2.44 -9.34
C ASP A 28 10.12 1.25 -8.87
N THR A 29 9.57 0.43 -7.98
CA THR A 29 10.23 -0.79 -7.51
C THR A 29 10.37 -1.83 -8.60
N CYS A 30 9.39 -1.97 -9.49
CA CYS A 30 9.54 -2.81 -10.68
C CYS A 30 10.70 -2.32 -11.56
N CYS A 31 10.79 -1.01 -11.83
CA CYS A 31 11.88 -0.43 -12.63
C CYS A 31 13.25 -0.67 -12.00
N THR A 32 13.33 -0.53 -10.67
CA THR A 32 14.59 -0.69 -9.92
C THR A 32 15.04 -2.15 -9.84
N LEU A 33 14.12 -3.08 -9.57
CA LEU A 33 14.45 -4.50 -9.38
C LEU A 33 14.55 -5.29 -10.69
N PHE A 34 13.86 -4.85 -11.75
CA PHE A 34 13.79 -5.56 -13.03
C PHE A 34 14.14 -4.69 -14.25
N PRO A 35 15.28 -3.97 -14.26
CA PRO A 35 15.59 -2.95 -15.26
C PRO A 35 15.65 -3.48 -16.70
N GLN A 36 15.95 -4.77 -16.90
CA GLN A 36 16.07 -5.41 -18.22
C GLN A 36 14.81 -6.20 -18.62
N SER A 37 13.74 -6.17 -17.82
CA SER A 37 12.54 -6.94 -18.12
C SER A 37 11.73 -6.29 -19.24
N SER A 38 11.43 -7.07 -20.29
CA SER A 38 10.51 -6.68 -21.37
C SER A 38 9.10 -6.33 -20.88
N SER A 39 8.73 -6.80 -19.68
CA SER A 39 7.43 -6.55 -19.06
C SER A 39 7.33 -5.21 -18.33
N LEU A 40 8.42 -4.44 -18.19
CA LEU A 40 8.39 -3.11 -17.57
C LEU A 40 7.40 -2.14 -18.25
N SER A 41 7.21 -2.27 -19.56
CA SER A 41 6.21 -1.50 -20.31
C SER A 41 4.77 -1.71 -19.80
N LYS A 42 4.53 -2.80 -19.06
CA LYS A 42 3.26 -3.16 -18.41
C LYS A 42 3.20 -2.73 -16.94
N SER A 43 4.33 -2.49 -16.29
CA SER A 43 4.42 -2.11 -14.86
C SER A 43 4.33 -0.60 -14.63
N LYS A 44 3.35 0.08 -15.26
CA LYS A 44 3.12 1.52 -15.07
C LYS A 44 2.09 1.75 -13.97
N ALA A 45 2.22 2.84 -13.21
CA ALA A 45 1.29 3.20 -12.13
C ALA A 45 -0.19 3.15 -12.55
N GLY A 46 -0.54 3.70 -13.72
CA GLY A 46 -1.91 3.65 -14.24
C GLY A 46 -2.40 2.24 -14.58
N LYS A 47 -1.51 1.34 -15.00
CA LYS A 47 -1.86 -0.07 -15.24
C LYS A 47 -2.08 -0.81 -13.92
N PHE A 48 -1.28 -0.53 -12.88
CA PHE A 48 -1.56 -1.06 -11.54
C PHE A 48 -2.92 -0.61 -11.03
N ALA A 49 -3.24 0.69 -11.13
CA ALA A 49 -4.56 1.22 -10.77
C ALA A 49 -5.69 0.50 -11.53
N LEU A 50 -5.55 0.33 -12.84
CA LEU A 50 -6.52 -0.36 -13.68
C LEU A 50 -6.72 -1.83 -13.25
N THR A 51 -5.64 -2.58 -13.05
CA THR A 51 -5.72 -4.00 -12.64
C THR A 51 -6.36 -4.15 -11.26
N MET A 52 -6.08 -3.25 -10.31
CA MET A 52 -6.75 -3.24 -9.01
C MET A 52 -8.24 -2.97 -9.16
N GLY A 53 -8.64 -2.02 -10.00
CA GLY A 53 -10.06 -1.76 -10.29
C GLY A 53 -10.76 -2.98 -10.87
N ILE A 54 -10.15 -3.61 -11.88
CA ILE A 54 -10.71 -4.80 -12.54
C ILE A 54 -10.85 -5.98 -11.56
N ALA A 55 -9.89 -6.17 -10.65
CA ALA A 55 -9.95 -7.26 -9.67
C ALA A 55 -10.92 -6.97 -8.52
N ASN A 56 -10.88 -5.76 -7.95
CA ASN A 56 -11.67 -5.41 -6.77
C ASN A 56 -13.14 -5.17 -7.07
N PHE A 57 -13.48 -4.64 -8.25
CA PHE A 57 -14.86 -4.33 -8.60
C PHE A 57 -15.79 -5.56 -8.51
N PRO A 58 -15.50 -6.70 -9.18
CA PRO A 58 -16.31 -7.91 -9.02
C PRO A 58 -16.16 -8.51 -7.61
N ALA A 59 -14.95 -8.51 -7.03
CA ALA A 59 -14.71 -9.10 -5.71
C ALA A 59 -15.53 -8.42 -4.60
N GLY A 60 -15.76 -7.11 -4.71
CA GLY A 60 -16.59 -6.35 -3.76
C GLY A 60 -18.04 -6.86 -3.69
N PHE A 61 -18.62 -7.36 -4.78
CA PHE A 61 -19.97 -7.95 -4.77
C PHE A 61 -20.04 -9.25 -3.96
N PHE A 62 -18.90 -9.93 -3.78
CA PHE A 62 -18.77 -11.13 -2.95
C PHE A 62 -18.34 -10.80 -1.51
N GLY A 63 -18.35 -9.53 -1.12
CA GLY A 63 -17.94 -9.10 0.22
C GLY A 63 -16.44 -9.16 0.47
N ALA A 64 -15.62 -9.23 -0.59
CA ALA A 64 -14.18 -9.21 -0.44
C ALA A 64 -13.70 -7.86 0.11
N VAL A 65 -12.69 -7.91 0.98
CA VAL A 65 -12.00 -6.71 1.47
C VAL A 65 -11.18 -6.12 0.32
N PRO A 66 -11.11 -4.78 0.18
CA PRO A 66 -10.30 -4.14 -0.85
C PRO A 66 -8.83 -4.58 -0.79
N MET A 67 -8.29 -4.96 -1.94
CA MET A 67 -6.92 -5.41 -2.14
C MET A 67 -6.15 -4.44 -3.03
N CYS A 68 -4.84 -4.38 -2.84
CA CYS A 68 -3.96 -3.58 -3.66
C CYS A 68 -2.70 -4.36 -4.06
N HIS A 69 -1.99 -3.84 -5.05
CA HIS A 69 -0.59 -4.23 -5.23
C HIS A 69 0.25 -3.69 -4.08
N GLY A 70 1.38 -4.32 -3.79
CA GLY A 70 2.22 -3.92 -2.67
C GLY A 70 3.68 -3.83 -3.05
N THR A 71 4.26 -2.64 -2.87
CA THR A 71 5.70 -2.41 -3.03
C THR A 71 6.52 -3.34 -2.13
N GLY A 72 6.16 -3.41 -0.85
CA GLY A 72 6.84 -4.25 0.14
C GLY A 72 6.74 -5.74 -0.16
N GLY A 73 5.56 -6.22 -0.59
CA GLY A 73 5.38 -7.61 -1.00
C GLY A 73 6.23 -7.99 -2.22
N LEU A 74 6.29 -7.11 -3.22
CA LEU A 74 7.15 -7.28 -4.39
C LEU A 74 8.64 -7.32 -3.99
N ALA A 75 9.08 -6.37 -3.16
CA ALA A 75 10.46 -6.30 -2.67
C ALA A 75 10.83 -7.55 -1.84
N ALA A 76 9.93 -8.01 -0.96
CA ALA A 76 10.12 -9.21 -0.17
C ALA A 76 10.27 -10.46 -1.06
N HIS A 77 9.36 -10.67 -2.01
CA HIS A 77 9.46 -11.78 -2.95
C HIS A 77 10.78 -11.74 -3.72
N TYR A 78 11.20 -10.57 -4.19
CA TYR A 78 12.49 -10.42 -4.87
C TYR A 78 13.68 -10.75 -3.96
N ARG A 79 13.65 -10.30 -2.70
CA ARG A 79 14.69 -10.57 -1.70
C ARG A 79 14.79 -12.05 -1.35
N PHE A 80 13.67 -12.77 -1.35
CA PHE A 80 13.63 -14.23 -1.21
C PHE A 80 13.92 -15.00 -2.52
N GLY A 81 14.41 -14.33 -3.57
CA GLY A 81 14.89 -14.96 -4.79
C GLY A 81 13.88 -15.06 -5.93
N ALA A 82 12.65 -14.58 -5.77
CA ALA A 82 11.69 -14.55 -6.87
C ALA A 82 12.19 -13.59 -7.97
N ARG A 83 12.14 -14.04 -9.23
CA ARG A 83 12.49 -13.21 -10.41
C ARG A 83 11.34 -13.08 -11.40
N THR A 84 10.21 -13.71 -11.10
CA THR A 84 9.01 -13.72 -11.94
C THR A 84 7.77 -13.58 -11.05
N GLY A 85 6.60 -13.40 -11.66
CA GLY A 85 5.31 -13.40 -10.96
C GLY A 85 4.90 -14.78 -10.41
N GLY A 86 5.74 -15.81 -10.49
CA GLY A 86 5.40 -17.14 -9.98
C GLY A 86 5.14 -17.18 -8.47
N ALA A 87 5.90 -16.42 -7.68
CA ALA A 87 5.73 -16.38 -6.22
C ALA A 87 4.33 -15.92 -5.77
N PRO A 88 3.80 -14.77 -6.23
CA PRO A 88 2.44 -14.36 -5.90
C PRO A 88 1.36 -15.29 -6.47
N VAL A 89 1.61 -15.95 -7.61
CA VAL A 89 0.68 -16.95 -8.16
C VAL A 89 0.63 -18.20 -7.30
N MET A 90 1.78 -18.71 -6.83
CA MET A 90 1.85 -19.90 -5.97
C MET A 90 1.15 -19.66 -4.63
N ILE A 91 1.41 -18.53 -3.96
CA ILE A 91 0.73 -18.22 -2.70
C ILE A 91 -0.79 -18.07 -2.90
N GLY A 92 -1.23 -17.41 -3.97
CA GLY A 92 -2.64 -17.30 -4.31
C GLY A 92 -3.30 -18.66 -4.56
N ALA A 93 -2.64 -19.54 -5.31
CA ALA A 93 -3.12 -20.89 -5.58
C ALA A 93 -3.22 -21.73 -4.30
N ILE A 94 -2.21 -21.65 -3.41
CA ILE A 94 -2.23 -22.34 -2.11
C ILE A 94 -3.40 -21.84 -1.25
N LEU A 95 -3.64 -20.52 -1.20
CA LEU A 95 -4.76 -19.96 -0.44
C LEU A 95 -6.13 -20.36 -1.01
N VAL A 96 -6.27 -20.43 -2.34
CA VAL A 96 -7.48 -20.92 -2.99
C VAL A 96 -7.72 -22.40 -2.68
N VAL A 97 -6.69 -23.25 -2.80
CA VAL A 97 -6.80 -24.67 -2.44
C VAL A 97 -7.15 -24.82 -0.96
N MET A 98 -6.52 -24.03 -0.08
CA MET A 98 -6.80 -24.03 1.35
C MET A 98 -8.27 -23.66 1.63
N ALA A 99 -8.77 -22.60 1.00
CA ALA A 99 -10.15 -22.16 1.16
C ALA A 99 -11.17 -23.20 0.65
N LEU A 100 -10.93 -23.80 -0.53
CA LEU A 100 -11.86 -24.73 -1.16
C LEU A 100 -11.81 -26.15 -0.57
N ALA A 101 -10.63 -26.64 -0.18
CA ALA A 101 -10.47 -28.01 0.31
C ALA A 101 -10.64 -28.12 1.84
N PHE A 102 -10.29 -27.08 2.60
CA PHE A 102 -10.29 -27.13 4.07
C PHE A 102 -11.31 -26.18 4.72
N GLY A 103 -11.88 -25.23 3.98
CA GLY A 103 -12.90 -24.30 4.49
C GLY A 103 -12.48 -23.60 5.79
N GLU A 104 -13.31 -23.68 6.83
CA GLU A 104 -13.04 -23.10 8.16
C GLU A 104 -11.77 -23.63 8.81
N PHE A 105 -11.41 -24.90 8.58
CA PHE A 105 -10.18 -25.46 9.14
C PHE A 105 -8.94 -24.77 8.55
N GLY A 106 -8.97 -24.43 7.27
CA GLY A 106 -7.90 -23.65 6.62
C GLY A 106 -7.76 -22.27 7.26
N PHE A 107 -8.88 -21.61 7.58
CA PHE A 107 -8.86 -20.34 8.30
C PHE A 107 -8.31 -20.49 9.74
N ALA A 108 -8.70 -21.55 10.46
CA ALA A 108 -8.19 -21.83 11.80
C ALA A 108 -6.66 -22.05 11.81
N LEU A 109 -6.10 -22.69 10.77
CA LEU A 109 -4.66 -22.83 10.60
C LEU A 109 -3.96 -21.46 10.48
N LEU A 110 -4.52 -20.54 9.69
CA LEU A 110 -3.98 -19.18 9.56
C LEU A 110 -4.14 -18.36 10.83
N ALA A 111 -5.25 -18.55 11.55
CA ALA A 111 -5.52 -17.88 12.82
C ALA A 111 -4.60 -18.32 13.97
N MET A 112 -3.85 -19.42 13.82
CA MET A 112 -2.80 -19.81 14.77
C MET A 112 -1.55 -18.93 14.71
N ILE A 113 -1.39 -18.09 13.68
CA ILE A 113 -0.28 -17.14 13.61
C ILE A 113 -0.42 -16.13 14.77
N PRO A 114 0.53 -16.06 15.71
CA PRO A 114 0.41 -15.16 16.85
C PRO A 114 0.37 -13.69 16.43
N ASN A 115 -0.51 -12.90 17.04
CA ASN A 115 -0.60 -11.46 16.80
C ASN A 115 0.74 -10.73 17.05
N SER A 116 1.59 -11.25 17.95
CA SER A 116 2.93 -10.72 18.19
C SER A 116 3.82 -10.80 16.94
N VAL A 117 3.72 -11.88 16.16
CA VAL A 117 4.48 -12.03 14.91
C VAL A 117 4.00 -11.01 13.89
N LEU A 118 2.68 -10.86 13.72
CA LEU A 118 2.11 -9.85 12.82
C LEU A 118 2.52 -8.43 13.22
N GLY A 119 2.53 -8.12 14.52
CA GLY A 119 2.98 -6.83 15.05
C GLY A 119 4.44 -6.55 14.75
N VAL A 120 5.34 -7.52 14.96
CA VAL A 120 6.77 -7.39 14.64
C VAL A 120 6.98 -7.19 13.13
N LEU A 121 6.26 -7.95 12.29
CA LEU A 121 6.31 -7.78 10.84
C LEU A 121 5.85 -6.37 10.42
N LEU A 122 4.81 -5.84 11.07
CA LEU A 122 4.32 -4.49 10.80
C LEU A 122 5.33 -3.41 11.20
N VAL A 123 5.99 -3.55 12.36
CA VAL A 123 7.06 -2.64 12.79
C VAL A 123 8.23 -2.70 11.80
N PHE A 124 8.64 -3.90 11.39
CA PHE A 124 9.72 -4.06 10.43
C PHE A 124 9.39 -3.42 9.08
N ALA A 125 8.19 -3.64 8.56
CA ALA A 125 7.72 -3.01 7.33
C ALA A 125 7.68 -1.48 7.45
N GLY A 126 7.25 -0.94 8.60
CA GLY A 126 7.30 0.50 8.88
C GLY A 126 8.72 1.05 8.87
N LEU A 127 9.66 0.37 9.53
CA LEU A 127 11.07 0.75 9.58
C LEU A 127 11.75 0.69 8.20
N GLU A 128 11.39 -0.29 7.36
CA GLU A 128 11.90 -0.41 6.00
C GLU A 128 11.44 0.76 5.10
N LEU A 129 10.32 1.40 5.43
CA LEU A 129 9.81 2.57 4.72
C LEU A 129 10.43 3.89 5.22
N CYS A 130 11.01 3.94 6.43
CA CYS A 130 11.63 5.17 6.97
C CYS A 130 12.71 5.81 6.04
N PRO A 131 13.56 5.05 5.34
CA PRO A 131 14.54 5.61 4.41
C PRO A 131 13.95 6.46 3.28
N LEU A 132 12.67 6.31 2.93
CA LEU A 132 11.98 7.15 1.94
C LEU A 132 12.01 8.64 2.31
N VAL A 133 12.13 8.98 3.59
CA VAL A 133 12.30 10.37 4.06
C VAL A 133 13.53 11.05 3.44
N ARG A 134 14.54 10.29 3.00
CA ARG A 134 15.74 10.82 2.33
C ARG A 134 15.46 11.34 0.91
N SER A 135 14.32 11.03 0.30
CA SER A 135 13.98 11.56 -1.03
C SER A 135 13.44 12.99 -0.99
N LEU A 136 13.11 13.50 0.20
CA LEU A 136 12.67 14.89 0.40
C LEU A 136 13.87 15.83 0.23
N LYS A 137 13.67 16.93 -0.49
CA LYS A 137 14.76 17.83 -0.93
C LYS A 137 14.81 19.16 -0.19
N GLY A 138 13.67 19.63 0.32
CA GLY A 138 13.53 20.94 0.95
C GLY A 138 12.95 20.86 2.36
N ASN A 139 13.22 21.88 3.16
CA ASN A 139 12.68 22.02 4.52
C ASN A 139 11.15 22.01 4.52
N GLU A 140 10.54 22.57 3.47
CA GLU A 140 9.10 22.60 3.27
C GLU A 140 8.52 21.18 3.13
N GLU A 141 9.20 20.31 2.40
CA GLU A 141 8.79 18.91 2.21
C GLU A 141 8.94 18.11 3.50
N TYR A 142 10.03 18.34 4.25
CA TYR A 142 10.21 17.75 5.59
C TYR A 142 9.14 18.23 6.57
N PHE A 143 8.79 19.51 6.55
CA PHE A 143 7.74 20.08 7.39
C PHE A 143 6.39 19.42 7.10
N VAL A 144 6.01 19.30 5.83
CA VAL A 144 4.75 18.64 5.42
C VAL A 144 4.77 17.16 5.82
N ALA A 145 5.88 16.44 5.61
CA ALA A 145 5.99 15.02 5.99
C ALA A 145 5.87 14.79 7.51
N LEU A 146 6.54 15.63 8.31
CA LEU A 146 6.44 15.61 9.77
C LEU A 146 5.04 15.97 10.25
N LEU A 147 4.40 16.97 9.64
CA LEU A 147 3.02 17.35 9.94
C LEU A 147 2.05 16.19 9.70
N ILE A 148 2.13 15.55 8.52
CA ILE A 148 1.30 14.39 8.17
C ILE A 148 1.53 13.27 9.18
N THR A 149 2.79 13.00 9.54
CA THR A 149 3.16 11.95 10.51
C THR A 149 2.60 12.27 11.90
N GLY A 150 2.73 13.51 12.38
CA GLY A 150 2.18 13.94 13.66
C GLY A 150 0.66 13.79 13.73
N ILE A 151 -0.05 14.20 12.68
CA ILE A 151 -1.51 14.04 12.61
C ILE A 151 -1.89 12.55 12.55
N ALA A 152 -1.18 11.74 11.76
CA ALA A 152 -1.44 10.31 11.62
C ALA A 152 -1.24 9.53 12.94
N LEU A 153 -0.34 9.99 13.81
CA LEU A 153 -0.14 9.40 15.15
C LEU A 153 -1.20 9.85 16.16
N ALA A 154 -1.78 11.04 15.98
CA ALA A 154 -2.75 11.60 16.92
C ALA A 154 -4.20 11.27 16.55
N VAL A 155 -4.50 11.06 15.27
CA VAL A 155 -5.86 10.94 14.74
C VAL A 155 -6.05 9.59 14.04
N PRO A 156 -7.13 8.84 14.35
CA PRO A 156 -7.36 7.51 13.77
C PRO A 156 -7.74 7.54 12.28
N ASN A 157 -8.15 8.69 11.74
CA ASN A 157 -8.55 8.85 10.35
C ASN A 157 -7.46 9.57 9.54
N MET A 158 -6.81 8.80 8.65
CA MET A 158 -5.74 9.27 7.77
C MET A 158 -6.18 10.36 6.77
N ALA A 159 -7.49 10.55 6.55
CA ALA A 159 -8.00 11.60 5.66
C ALA A 159 -7.65 12.99 6.18
N TRP A 160 -7.61 13.17 7.50
CA TRP A 160 -7.16 14.43 8.11
C TRP A 160 -5.69 14.69 7.85
N ALA A 161 -4.85 13.67 8.03
CA ALA A 161 -3.40 13.78 7.80
C ALA A 161 -3.12 14.18 6.34
N PHE A 162 -3.70 13.46 5.37
CA PHE A 162 -3.52 13.78 3.95
C PHE A 162 -4.19 15.10 3.55
N GLY A 163 -5.41 15.36 4.01
CA GLY A 163 -6.16 16.58 3.67
C GLY A 163 -5.45 17.85 4.13
N ILE A 164 -4.99 17.87 5.39
CA ILE A 164 -4.22 18.99 5.95
C ILE A 164 -2.86 19.08 5.25
N GLY A 165 -2.17 17.95 5.06
CA GLY A 165 -0.87 17.91 4.38
C GLY A 165 -0.92 18.51 2.97
N ILE A 166 -1.94 18.14 2.17
CA ILE A 166 -2.16 18.69 0.82
C ILE A 166 -2.47 20.19 0.89
N ALA A 167 -3.34 20.61 1.81
CA ALA A 167 -3.71 22.02 1.95
C ALA A 167 -2.48 22.89 2.29
N VAL A 168 -1.64 22.42 3.21
CA VAL A 168 -0.40 23.11 3.63
C VAL A 168 0.63 23.12 2.51
N ASP A 169 0.86 22.00 1.82
CA ASP A 169 1.79 21.97 0.67
C ASP A 169 1.36 22.94 -0.44
N LEU A 170 0.06 22.97 -0.77
CA LEU A 170 -0.49 23.92 -1.74
C LEU A 170 -0.31 25.37 -1.30
N PHE A 171 -0.53 25.67 -0.03
CA PHE A 171 -0.38 27.02 0.53
C PHE A 171 1.09 27.48 0.46
N ILE A 172 2.03 26.63 0.90
CA ILE A 172 3.47 26.91 0.85
C ILE A 172 3.92 27.16 -0.59
N ARG A 173 3.53 26.29 -1.53
CA ARG A 173 3.88 26.43 -2.96
C ARG A 173 3.28 27.67 -3.59
N LYS A 174 2.00 27.99 -3.29
CA LYS A 174 1.29 29.12 -3.88
C LYS A 174 1.84 30.47 -3.39
N LEU A 175 2.20 30.56 -2.11
CA LEU A 175 2.77 31.77 -1.52
C LEU A 175 4.30 31.83 -1.60
N ARG A 176 4.95 30.80 -2.16
CA ARG A 176 6.41 30.66 -2.24
C ARG A 176 7.10 30.90 -0.89
N ILE A 177 6.48 30.41 0.17
CA ILE A 177 7.02 30.50 1.54
C ILE A 177 8.27 29.62 1.60
N LYS A 178 9.37 30.15 2.13
CA LYS A 178 10.57 29.38 2.46
C LYS A 178 10.60 29.13 3.96
N ILE A 179 10.88 27.88 4.34
CA ILE A 179 10.98 27.43 5.74
C ILE A 179 12.44 27.16 6.09
#